data_AF-A0A7X1PGX0-F1
#
_entry.id   AF-A0A7X1PGX0-F1
#
_cell.length_a   1.000
_cell.length_b   1.000
_cell.length_c   1.000
_cell.angle_alpha   90.00
_cell.angle_beta   90.00
_cell.angle_gamma   90.00
#
_symmetry.space_group_name_H-M   'P 1'
#
loop_
_entity.id
_entity.type
_entity.pdbx_description
1 polymer ?
#
loop_
_entity_poly.entity_id
_entity_poly.type
_entity_poly.pdbx_seq_one_letter_code
_entity_poly.pdbx_strand_id
1 'polypeptide(L)'
;MEWGILIIVIILLFTSYVIIQETRAQMHWRGLVQEGDLDAIRTLVENEIEAWHTQRVPRGTPALLWHGVQTVELIDVTADGVHVGCNAEGESALVNGRRVETSSPLTEGMKITLKLAEMLLYDIPNVKLDHVQIDVYTSFRDASGRPESRCILSTRVERSLVEHIDWEETAAPDFITLNEGRFAEGGSDALQAVEPLPWSEGAPRRS
;
A
#
# COMPACT_ATOMS: atom_id res chain seq x y z
N MET A 1 -51.57 -16.56 -10.01
CA MET A 1 -50.95 -16.18 -8.72
C MET A 1 -49.83 -17.13 -8.30
N GLU A 2 -49.97 -18.44 -8.49
CA GLU A 2 -48.98 -19.46 -8.04
C GLU A 2 -47.59 -19.31 -8.68
N TRP A 3 -47.50 -18.98 -9.96
CA TRP A 3 -46.21 -18.77 -10.65
C TRP A 3 -45.40 -17.58 -10.10
N GLY A 4 -46.08 -16.54 -9.60
CA GLY A 4 -45.40 -15.39 -9.01
C GLY A 4 -44.67 -15.76 -7.72
N ILE A 5 -45.32 -16.56 -6.87
CA ILE A 5 -44.71 -17.05 -5.62
C ILE A 5 -43.53 -17.97 -5.93
N LEU A 6 -43.66 -18.85 -6.93
CA LEU A 6 -42.58 -19.76 -7.33
C LEU A 6 -41.34 -18.99 -7.83
N ILE A 7 -41.52 -17.96 -8.64
CA ILE A 7 -40.41 -17.11 -9.11
C ILE A 7 -39.72 -16.40 -7.93
N ILE A 8 -40.50 -15.83 -7.00
CA ILE A 8 -39.95 -15.16 -5.80
C ILE A 8 -39.15 -16.15 -4.95
N VAL A 9 -39.67 -17.36 -4.73
CA VAL A 9 -38.97 -18.41 -3.96
C VAL A 9 -37.65 -18.80 -4.63
N ILE A 10 -37.62 -18.97 -5.96
CA ILE A 10 -36.39 -19.31 -6.68
C ILE A 10 -35.35 -18.18 -6.56
N ILE A 11 -35.76 -16.92 -6.72
CA ILE A 11 -34.87 -15.77 -6.55
C ILE A 11 -34.32 -15.73 -5.13
N LEU A 12 -35.17 -15.92 -4.10
CA LEU A 12 -34.74 -15.95 -2.70
C LEU A 12 -33.75 -17.08 -2.42
N LEU A 13 -33.98 -18.28 -2.96
CA LEU A 13 -33.06 -19.41 -2.79
C LEU A 13 -31.72 -19.15 -3.49
N PHE A 14 -31.74 -18.60 -4.70
CA PHE A 14 -30.53 -18.24 -5.43
C PHE A 14 -29.71 -17.17 -4.69
N THR A 15 -30.34 -16.08 -4.26
CA THR A 15 -29.67 -15.02 -3.49
C THR A 15 -29.12 -15.56 -2.16
N SER A 16 -29.89 -16.38 -1.44
CA SER A 16 -29.43 -17.00 -0.18
C SER A 16 -28.23 -17.91 -0.39
N TYR A 17 -28.23 -18.69 -1.47
CA TYR A 17 -27.12 -19.59 -1.82
C TYR A 17 -25.83 -18.81 -2.10
N VAL A 18 -25.91 -17.73 -2.89
CA VAL A 18 -24.75 -16.87 -3.19
C VAL A 18 -24.17 -16.28 -1.90
N ILE A 19 -25.02 -15.76 -1.00
CA ILE A 19 -24.58 -15.20 0.29
C ILE A 19 -23.86 -16.26 1.14
N ILE A 20 -24.36 -17.49 1.19
CA ILE A 20 -23.73 -18.58 1.94
C ILE A 20 -22.35 -18.95 1.35
N GLN A 21 -22.22 -18.99 0.02
CA GLN A 21 -20.93 -19.27 -0.61
C GLN A 21 -19.89 -18.21 -0.28
N GLU A 22 -20.23 -16.93 -0.42
CA GLU A 22 -19.36 -15.80 -0.07
C GLU A 22 -18.93 -15.91 1.40
N THR A 23 -19.88 -16.15 2.31
CA THR A 23 -19.59 -16.29 3.75
C THR A 23 -18.61 -17.43 4.02
N ARG A 24 -18.73 -18.58 3.32
CA ARG A 24 -17.81 -19.71 3.48
C ARG A 24 -16.41 -19.41 2.95
N ALA A 25 -16.31 -18.71 1.81
CA ALA A 25 -15.02 -18.28 1.27
C ALA A 25 -14.31 -17.34 2.26
N GLN A 26 -15.04 -16.36 2.82
CA GLN A 26 -14.52 -15.43 3.82
C GLN A 26 -14.03 -16.16 5.08
N MET A 27 -14.78 -17.14 5.58
CA MET A 27 -14.35 -17.95 6.74
C MET A 27 -13.13 -18.80 6.43
N HIS A 28 -13.04 -19.37 5.22
CA HIS A 28 -11.91 -20.19 4.82
C HIS A 28 -10.60 -19.37 4.77
N TRP A 29 -10.64 -18.20 4.14
CA TRP A 29 -9.49 -17.29 4.08
C TRP A 29 -9.04 -16.84 5.47
N ARG A 30 -9.99 -16.47 6.33
CA ARG A 30 -9.66 -16.10 7.72
C ARG A 30 -9.01 -17.24 8.50
N GLY A 31 -9.44 -18.48 8.27
CA GLY A 31 -8.83 -19.66 8.87
C GLY A 31 -7.37 -19.80 8.48
N LEU A 32 -7.07 -19.77 7.17
CA LEU A 32 -5.70 -19.86 6.65
C LEU A 32 -4.80 -18.73 7.17
N VAL A 33 -5.29 -17.49 7.17
CA VAL A 33 -4.54 -16.34 7.69
C VAL A 33 -4.27 -16.46 9.20
N GLN A 34 -5.24 -16.93 9.99
CA GLN A 34 -5.04 -17.16 11.43
C GLN A 34 -3.99 -18.24 11.71
N GLU A 35 -3.97 -19.28 10.88
CA GLU A 35 -2.95 -20.34 10.89
C GLU A 35 -1.56 -19.82 10.46
N GLY A 36 -1.48 -18.62 9.88
CA GLY A 36 -0.23 -18.02 9.41
C GLY A 36 0.20 -18.54 8.04
N ASP A 37 -0.73 -19.01 7.21
CA ASP A 37 -0.47 -19.44 5.85
C ASP A 37 0.01 -18.25 5.00
N LEU A 38 1.30 -18.26 4.66
CA LEU A 38 1.94 -17.18 3.90
C LEU A 38 1.43 -17.11 2.47
N ASP A 39 1.08 -18.24 1.84
CA ASP A 39 0.57 -18.26 0.47
C ASP A 39 -0.82 -17.63 0.42
N ALA A 40 -1.64 -17.88 1.45
CA ALA A 40 -2.95 -17.24 1.59
C ALA A 40 -2.83 -15.72 1.80
N ILE A 41 -1.95 -15.28 2.70
CA ILE A 41 -1.70 -13.85 2.95
C ILE A 41 -1.19 -13.18 1.67
N ARG A 42 -0.18 -13.76 1.02
CA ARG A 42 0.37 -13.30 -0.26
C ARG A 42 -0.72 -13.16 -1.31
N THR A 43 -1.52 -14.20 -1.52
CA THR A 43 -2.60 -14.19 -2.53
C THR A 43 -3.60 -13.07 -2.27
N LEU A 44 -4.02 -12.86 -1.01
CA LEU A 44 -4.97 -11.80 -0.67
C LEU A 44 -4.39 -10.41 -0.90
N VAL A 45 -3.11 -10.20 -0.54
CA VAL A 45 -2.43 -8.92 -0.74
C VAL A 45 -2.18 -8.64 -2.22
N GLU A 46 -1.70 -9.62 -2.99
CA GLU A 46 -1.47 -9.49 -4.44
C GLU A 46 -2.75 -9.18 -5.20
N ASN A 47 -3.88 -9.81 -4.83
CA ASN A 47 -5.17 -9.52 -5.44
C ASN A 47 -5.62 -8.07 -5.24
N GLU A 48 -5.42 -7.50 -4.05
CA GLU A 48 -5.77 -6.10 -3.79
C GLU A 48 -4.81 -5.14 -4.49
N ILE A 49 -3.51 -5.44 -4.53
CA ILE A 49 -2.52 -4.66 -5.29
C ILE A 49 -2.90 -4.61 -6.78
N GLU A 50 -3.24 -5.74 -7.39
CA GLU A 50 -3.68 -5.82 -8.79
C GLU A 50 -5.00 -5.04 -9.01
N ALA A 51 -5.90 -5.07 -8.03
CA ALA A 51 -7.11 -4.25 -8.07
C ALA A 51 -6.75 -2.75 -8.08
N TRP A 52 -5.82 -2.30 -7.25
CA TRP A 52 -5.38 -0.91 -7.20
C TRP A 52 -4.70 -0.47 -8.51
N HIS A 53 -3.86 -1.32 -9.10
CA HIS A 53 -3.20 -1.07 -10.40
C HIS A 53 -4.20 -0.74 -11.50
N THR A 54 -5.36 -1.39 -11.51
CA THR A 54 -6.37 -1.23 -12.57
C THR A 54 -7.50 -0.27 -12.20
N GLN A 55 -7.63 0.08 -10.91
CA GLN A 55 -8.65 0.98 -10.41
C GLN A 55 -8.44 2.42 -10.88
N ARG A 56 -9.55 3.11 -11.19
CA ARG A 56 -9.52 4.54 -11.53
C ARG A 56 -9.17 5.37 -10.30
N VAL A 57 -8.46 6.47 -10.52
CA VAL A 57 -8.13 7.46 -9.48
C VAL A 57 -9.38 7.79 -8.65
N PRO A 58 -9.36 7.54 -7.32
CA PRO A 58 -10.45 7.89 -6.43
C PRO A 58 -10.74 9.39 -6.43
N ARG A 59 -11.99 9.74 -6.14
CA ARG A 59 -12.40 11.15 -6.11
C ARG A 59 -11.69 11.87 -4.96
N GLY A 60 -11.05 13.01 -5.26
CA GLY A 60 -10.33 13.81 -4.27
C GLY A 60 -8.86 13.45 -4.12
N THR A 61 -8.41 12.33 -4.70
CA THR A 61 -7.00 11.93 -4.70
C THR A 61 -6.24 12.59 -5.85
N PRO A 62 -5.08 13.22 -5.61
CA PRO A 62 -4.20 13.69 -6.68
C PRO A 62 -3.78 12.53 -7.60
N ALA A 63 -3.79 12.76 -8.91
CA ALA A 63 -3.47 11.72 -9.89
C ALA A 63 -2.03 11.18 -9.76
N LEU A 64 -1.07 12.05 -9.43
CA LEU A 64 0.32 11.66 -9.22
C LEU A 64 0.50 10.73 -8.01
N LEU A 65 -0.19 11.04 -6.90
CA LEU A 65 -0.22 10.19 -5.71
C LEU A 65 -0.78 8.80 -6.05
N TRP A 66 -1.92 8.76 -6.77
CA TRP A 66 -2.52 7.49 -7.17
C TRP A 66 -1.64 6.70 -8.13
N HIS A 67 -0.98 7.36 -9.08
CA HIS A 67 -0.01 6.69 -9.96
C HIS A 67 1.11 6.03 -9.15
N GLY A 68 1.63 6.70 -8.12
CA GLY A 68 2.60 6.10 -7.20
C GLY A 68 2.08 4.84 -6.51
N VAL A 69 0.84 4.88 -5.99
CA VAL A 69 0.15 3.69 -5.43
C VAL A 69 0.06 2.57 -6.47
N GLN A 70 -0.23 2.89 -7.72
CA GLN A 70 -0.34 1.91 -8.81
C GLN A 70 0.99 1.30 -9.25
N THR A 71 2.12 1.80 -8.75
CA THR A 71 3.43 1.17 -8.97
C THR A 71 3.85 0.23 -7.84
N VAL A 72 2.98 0.00 -6.85
CA VAL A 72 3.31 -0.86 -5.71
C VAL A 72 3.48 -2.31 -6.16
N GLU A 73 4.53 -2.95 -5.65
CA GLU A 73 4.85 -4.36 -5.86
C GLU A 73 5.06 -5.03 -4.51
N LEU A 74 4.52 -6.24 -4.36
CA LEU A 74 4.77 -7.06 -3.17
C LEU A 74 6.15 -7.70 -3.27
N ILE A 75 7.02 -7.39 -2.30
CA ILE A 75 8.37 -7.95 -2.21
C ILE A 75 8.34 -9.23 -1.39
N ASP A 76 7.78 -9.17 -0.18
CA ASP A 76 7.74 -10.32 0.73
C ASP A 76 6.57 -10.26 1.73
N VAL A 77 6.26 -11.39 2.36
CA VAL A 77 5.21 -11.53 3.37
C VAL A 77 5.68 -12.35 4.57
N THR A 78 5.21 -11.98 5.74
CA THR A 78 5.27 -12.78 6.97
C THR A 78 3.86 -13.08 7.46
N ALA A 79 3.75 -13.82 8.56
CA ALA A 79 2.45 -14.14 9.15
C ALA A 79 1.74 -12.91 9.76
N ASP A 80 2.44 -11.80 9.92
CA ASP A 80 2.02 -10.59 10.63
C ASP A 80 2.34 -9.29 9.88
N GLY A 81 2.99 -9.35 8.72
CA GLY A 81 3.36 -8.15 7.97
C GLY A 81 3.66 -8.40 6.50
N VAL A 82 3.76 -7.31 5.76
CA VAL A 82 4.16 -7.34 4.34
C VAL A 82 5.21 -6.30 4.06
N HIS A 83 6.06 -6.61 3.09
CA HIS A 83 7.06 -5.71 2.55
C HIS A 83 6.71 -5.39 1.10
N VAL A 84 6.54 -4.11 0.80
CA VAL A 84 6.22 -3.62 -0.54
C VAL A 84 7.25 -2.59 -1.01
N GLY A 85 7.43 -2.53 -2.32
CA GLY A 85 8.17 -1.47 -3.00
C GLY A 85 7.23 -0.64 -3.87
N CYS A 86 7.48 0.65 -4.03
CA CYS A 86 6.78 1.48 -5.02
C CYS A 86 7.71 2.54 -5.62
N ASN A 87 7.30 3.16 -6.72
CA ASN A 87 8.05 4.24 -7.36
C ASN A 87 7.40 5.61 -7.07
N ALA A 88 8.24 6.62 -6.89
CA ALA A 88 7.84 8.02 -6.79
C ALA A 88 8.49 8.86 -7.89
N GLU A 89 7.69 9.75 -8.46
CA GLU A 89 8.09 10.75 -9.44
C GLU A 89 7.84 12.15 -8.89
N GLY A 90 8.74 13.09 -9.19
CA GLY A 90 8.54 14.49 -8.85
C GLY A 90 7.55 15.17 -9.79
N GLU A 91 6.89 16.21 -9.30
CA GLU A 91 5.99 17.02 -10.11
C GLU A 91 6.73 18.23 -10.68
N SER A 92 6.44 18.57 -11.93
CA SER A 92 7.01 19.74 -12.59
C SER A 92 5.95 20.53 -13.33
N ALA A 93 5.85 21.82 -13.04
CA ALA A 93 4.95 22.74 -13.73
C ALA A 93 5.71 23.73 -14.61
N LEU A 94 5.05 24.25 -15.65
CA LEU A 94 5.58 25.34 -16.45
C LEU A 94 5.21 26.67 -15.78
N VAL A 95 6.17 27.31 -15.13
CA VAL A 95 5.99 28.63 -14.49
C VAL A 95 6.83 29.65 -15.25
N ASN A 96 6.19 30.68 -15.81
CA ASN A 96 6.85 31.73 -16.59
C ASN A 96 7.74 31.19 -17.74
N GLY A 97 7.29 30.13 -18.43
CA GLY A 97 8.03 29.53 -19.55
C GLY A 97 9.23 28.68 -19.14
N ARG A 98 9.44 28.43 -17.84
CA ARG A 98 10.46 27.51 -17.32
C ARG A 98 9.79 26.33 -16.63
N ARG A 99 10.35 25.14 -16.82
CA ARG A 99 9.94 23.95 -16.06
C ARG A 99 10.53 24.08 -14.66
N VAL A 100 9.66 24.16 -13.66
CA VAL A 100 10.03 24.27 -12.24
C VAL A 100 9.47 23.04 -11.54
N GLU A 101 10.31 22.39 -10.75
CA GLU A 101 9.89 21.31 -9.87
C GLU A 101 8.97 21.88 -8.79
N THR A 102 7.72 21.42 -8.76
CA THR A 102 6.72 21.84 -7.78
C THR A 102 6.68 20.92 -6.58
N SER A 103 7.10 19.67 -6.76
CA SER A 103 7.23 18.69 -5.69
C SER A 103 8.35 17.71 -6.01
N SER A 104 9.16 17.38 -5.00
CA SER A 104 10.27 16.45 -5.18
C SER A 104 9.79 15.00 -5.14
N PRO A 105 10.53 14.04 -5.76
CA PRO A 105 10.21 12.63 -5.64
C PRO A 105 10.16 12.14 -4.19
N LEU A 106 10.97 12.69 -3.29
CA LEU A 106 10.91 12.36 -1.86
C LEU A 106 9.59 12.83 -1.25
N THR A 107 9.20 14.08 -1.51
CA THR A 107 7.93 14.65 -1.01
C THR A 107 6.73 13.84 -1.48
N GLU A 108 6.69 13.43 -2.75
CA GLU A 108 5.64 12.54 -3.26
C GLU A 108 5.74 11.14 -2.66
N GLY A 109 6.95 10.61 -2.50
CA GLY A 109 7.22 9.33 -1.84
C GLY A 109 6.66 9.25 -0.42
N MET A 110 6.78 10.32 0.36
CA MET A 110 6.20 10.39 1.71
C MET A 110 4.67 10.28 1.67
N LYS A 111 4.01 10.97 0.71
CA LYS A 111 2.55 10.90 0.54
C LYS A 111 2.09 9.52 0.09
N ILE A 112 2.82 8.91 -0.85
CA ILE A 112 2.56 7.54 -1.32
C ILE A 112 2.70 6.56 -0.16
N THR A 113 3.73 6.70 0.67
CA THR A 113 3.95 5.87 1.86
C THR A 113 2.79 5.97 2.85
N LEU A 114 2.35 7.18 3.18
CA LEU A 114 1.17 7.39 4.03
C LEU A 114 -0.07 6.70 3.46
N LYS A 115 -0.34 6.88 2.16
CA LYS A 115 -1.53 6.30 1.52
C LYS A 115 -1.47 4.78 1.43
N LEU A 116 -0.32 4.22 1.06
CA LEU A 116 -0.12 2.77 1.02
C LEU A 116 -0.23 2.15 2.41
N ALA A 117 0.30 2.81 3.45
CA ALA A 117 0.18 2.32 4.82
C ALA A 117 -1.29 2.22 5.25
N GLU A 118 -2.10 3.23 4.94
CA GLU A 118 -3.55 3.20 5.18
C GLU A 118 -4.19 1.99 4.48
N MET A 119 -3.98 1.88 3.16
CA MET A 119 -4.63 0.87 2.32
C MET A 119 -4.19 -0.56 2.70
N LEU A 120 -2.89 -0.79 2.89
CA LEU A 120 -2.36 -2.11 3.26
C LEU A 120 -2.83 -2.54 4.66
N LEU A 121 -2.94 -1.59 5.61
CA LEU A 121 -3.38 -1.91 6.96
C LEU A 121 -4.90 -2.07 7.06
N TYR A 122 -5.72 -1.40 6.24
CA TYR A 122 -7.17 -1.35 6.49
C TYR A 122 -8.05 -1.83 5.35
N ASP A 123 -7.58 -1.82 4.10
CA ASP A 123 -8.41 -2.14 2.94
C ASP A 123 -8.32 -3.61 2.52
N ILE A 124 -7.29 -4.35 2.96
CA ILE A 124 -7.13 -5.76 2.57
C ILE A 124 -8.13 -6.66 3.32
N PRO A 125 -9.10 -7.31 2.64
CA PRO A 125 -10.08 -8.15 3.31
C PRO A 125 -9.43 -9.43 3.84
N ASN A 126 -9.90 -9.87 5.00
CA ASN A 126 -9.48 -11.13 5.67
C ASN A 126 -8.01 -11.18 6.15
N VAL A 127 -7.22 -10.15 5.90
CA VAL A 127 -5.85 -10.02 6.40
C VAL A 127 -5.80 -8.91 7.45
N LYS A 128 -5.22 -9.21 8.61
CA LYS A 128 -4.91 -8.20 9.62
C LYS A 128 -3.41 -8.21 9.86
N LEU A 129 -2.73 -7.28 9.20
CA LEU A 129 -1.29 -7.08 9.34
C LEU A 129 -1.00 -6.27 10.61
N ASP A 130 -0.02 -6.70 11.40
CA ASP A 130 0.49 -5.95 12.53
C ASP A 130 1.44 -4.84 12.07
N HIS A 131 2.14 -5.05 10.95
CA HIS A 131 3.05 -4.06 10.39
C HIS A 131 3.17 -4.14 8.86
N VAL A 132 3.66 -3.06 8.26
CA VAL A 132 4.03 -3.00 6.84
C VAL A 132 5.38 -2.32 6.68
N GLN A 133 6.22 -2.79 5.76
CA GLN A 133 7.41 -2.06 5.31
C GLN A 133 7.17 -1.55 3.89
N ILE A 134 7.40 -0.26 3.67
CA ILE A 134 7.21 0.41 2.40
C ILE A 134 8.53 1.05 2.00
N ASP A 135 9.07 0.58 0.88
CA ASP A 135 10.27 1.14 0.27
C ASP A 135 9.88 1.92 -0.98
N VAL A 136 10.22 3.20 -1.02
CA VAL A 136 9.99 4.08 -2.16
C VAL A 136 11.27 4.23 -2.95
N TYR A 137 11.16 4.02 -4.25
CA TYR A 137 12.24 4.11 -5.22
C TYR A 137 12.03 5.26 -6.19
N THR A 138 13.11 5.73 -6.79
CA THR A 138 13.04 6.58 -7.98
C THR A 138 14.23 6.32 -8.89
N SER A 139 14.17 6.86 -10.11
CA SER A 139 15.22 6.70 -11.10
C SER A 139 16.36 7.69 -10.90
N PHE A 140 17.57 7.18 -10.66
CA PHE A 140 18.82 7.92 -10.72
C PHE A 140 19.54 7.66 -12.04
N ARG A 141 20.50 8.53 -12.39
CA ARG A 141 21.45 8.23 -13.48
C ARG A 141 22.75 7.74 -12.88
N ASP A 142 23.20 6.57 -13.31
CA ASP A 142 24.51 6.04 -12.93
C ASP A 142 25.65 6.83 -13.62
N ALA A 143 26.90 6.48 -13.32
CA ALA A 143 28.08 7.10 -13.94
C ALA A 143 28.15 6.92 -15.47
N SER A 144 27.39 5.97 -16.03
CA SER A 144 27.26 5.72 -17.47
C SER A 144 26.05 6.43 -18.10
N GLY A 145 25.26 7.15 -17.30
CA GLY A 145 24.04 7.86 -17.71
C GLY A 145 22.80 6.98 -17.84
N ARG A 146 22.89 5.69 -17.49
CA ARG A 146 21.76 4.74 -17.51
C ARG A 146 20.84 4.97 -16.32
N PRO A 147 19.51 4.85 -16.51
CA PRO A 147 18.58 4.91 -15.40
C PRO A 147 18.76 3.67 -14.51
N GLU A 148 18.88 3.91 -13.21
CA GLU A 148 18.92 2.88 -12.17
C GLU A 148 17.91 3.26 -11.09
N SER A 149 17.05 2.31 -10.72
CA SER A 149 16.10 2.51 -9.63
C SER A 149 16.82 2.38 -8.29
N ARG A 150 16.70 3.37 -7.42
CA ARG A 150 17.30 3.34 -6.07
C ARG A 150 16.29 3.83 -5.03
N CYS A 151 16.35 3.22 -3.85
CA CYS A 151 15.49 3.56 -2.73
C CYS A 151 15.84 4.97 -2.22
N ILE A 152 14.84 5.79 -1.97
CA ILE A 152 14.97 7.16 -1.44
C ILE A 152 14.27 7.34 -0.09
N LEU A 153 13.36 6.43 0.26
CA LEU A 153 12.65 6.41 1.52
C LEU A 153 12.31 4.95 1.84
N SER A 154 12.58 4.51 3.06
CA SER A 154 12.15 3.21 3.57
C SER A 154 11.52 3.40 4.95
N THR A 155 10.29 2.96 5.11
CA THR A 155 9.51 3.17 6.34
C THR A 155 8.84 1.88 6.78
N ARG A 156 8.99 1.53 8.06
CA ARG A 156 8.26 0.44 8.69
C ARG A 156 7.15 1.04 9.56
N VAL A 157 5.92 0.70 9.25
CA VAL A 157 4.72 1.21 9.93
C VAL A 157 4.11 0.09 10.75
N GLU A 158 4.07 0.28 12.07
CA GLU A 158 3.42 -0.62 13.01
C GLU A 158 1.97 -0.18 13.23
N ARG A 159 1.00 -1.09 13.08
CA ARG A 159 -0.43 -0.76 13.25
C ARG A 159 -0.72 -0.11 14.59
N SER A 160 -0.11 -0.64 15.66
CA SER A 160 -0.29 -0.13 17.03
C SER A 160 0.16 1.32 17.20
N LEU A 161 1.04 1.83 16.33
CA LEU A 161 1.51 3.21 16.35
C LEU A 161 0.56 4.16 15.60
N VAL A 162 -0.15 3.64 14.60
CA VAL A 162 -0.98 4.42 13.67
C VAL A 162 -2.49 4.15 13.81
N GLU A 163 -2.92 3.37 14.80
CA GLU A 163 -4.34 3.05 15.00
C GLU A 163 -5.20 4.26 15.43
N HIS A 164 -4.55 5.35 15.87
CA HIS A 164 -5.21 6.55 16.38
C HIS A 164 -4.88 7.82 15.62
N ILE A 165 -4.15 7.72 14.51
CA ILE A 165 -3.86 8.90 13.70
C ILE A 165 -5.06 9.26 12.83
N ASP A 166 -5.19 10.55 12.53
CA ASP A 166 -6.11 11.03 11.51
C ASP A 166 -5.40 10.98 10.15
N TRP A 167 -5.74 10.00 9.32
CA TRP A 167 -5.09 9.77 8.03
C TRP A 167 -5.26 10.93 7.04
N GLU A 168 -6.33 11.74 7.19
CA GLU A 168 -6.64 12.85 6.29
C GLU A 168 -5.96 14.16 6.74
N GLU A 169 -5.82 14.36 8.05
CA GLU A 169 -5.18 15.56 8.62
C GLU A 169 -3.66 15.41 8.85
N THR A 170 -3.17 14.18 8.99
CA THR A 170 -1.74 13.94 9.24
C THR A 170 -0.90 14.30 8.02
N ALA A 171 0.02 15.25 8.18
CA ALA A 171 0.96 15.59 7.13
C ALA A 171 1.93 14.43 6.88
N ALA A 172 2.19 14.11 5.61
CA ALA A 172 3.07 13.01 5.24
C ALA A 172 4.47 13.08 5.89
N PRO A 173 5.16 14.24 5.98
CA PRO A 173 6.45 14.30 6.69
C PRO A 173 6.35 13.90 8.17
N ASP A 174 5.31 14.37 8.86
CA ASP A 174 5.09 14.05 10.28
C ASP A 174 4.82 12.55 10.46
N PHE A 175 4.07 11.93 9.54
CA PHE A 175 3.85 10.50 9.52
C PHE A 175 5.15 9.71 9.35
N ILE A 176 6.04 10.16 8.45
CA ILE A 176 7.34 9.51 8.24
C ILE A 176 8.22 9.66 9.48
N THR A 177 8.26 10.84 10.09
CA THR A 177 8.99 11.05 11.36
C THR A 177 8.44 10.19 12.48
N LEU A 178 7.11 10.08 12.62
CA LEU A 178 6.46 9.23 13.61
C LEU A 178 6.89 7.76 13.49
N ASN A 179 7.02 7.26 12.26
CA ASN A 179 7.39 5.87 11.97
C ASN A 179 8.90 5.67 11.75
N GLU A 180 9.73 6.62 12.19
CA GLU A 180 11.19 6.57 12.08
C GLU A 180 11.68 6.27 10.65
N GLY A 181 10.98 6.79 9.65
CA GLY A 181 11.29 6.53 8.25
C GLY A 181 12.69 6.96 7.87
N ARG A 182 13.40 6.09 7.15
CA ARG A 182 14.76 6.31 6.72
C ARG A 182 14.78 7.02 5.38
N PHE A 183 15.25 8.25 5.38
CA PHE A 183 15.55 9.05 4.19
C PHE A 183 16.76 9.95 4.50
N ALA A 184 17.41 10.47 3.46
CA ALA A 184 18.55 11.37 3.64
C ALA A 184 18.08 12.83 3.74
N GLU A 185 18.21 13.42 4.93
CA GLU A 185 18.04 14.86 5.13
C GLU A 185 19.30 15.60 4.66
N GLY A 186 19.42 15.81 3.35
CA GLY A 186 20.59 16.44 2.75
C GLY A 186 20.44 17.95 2.63
N GLY A 187 21.26 18.72 3.36
CA GLY A 187 21.46 20.18 3.22
C GLY A 187 22.06 20.66 1.89
N SER A 188 21.94 19.85 0.83
CA SER A 188 22.16 20.20 -0.57
C SER A 188 20.90 19.75 -1.29
N ASP A 189 20.27 20.62 -2.09
CA ASP A 189 19.03 20.44 -2.86
C ASP A 189 18.92 19.17 -3.76
N ALA A 190 19.87 18.23 -3.68
CA ALA A 190 19.91 17.00 -4.44
C ALA A 190 19.33 15.81 -3.64
N LEU A 191 18.38 15.11 -4.27
CA LEU A 191 17.84 13.83 -3.81
C LEU A 191 18.96 12.78 -3.65
N GLN A 192 18.92 12.01 -2.56
CA GLN A 192 19.92 10.99 -2.26
C GLN A 192 19.26 9.63 -2.04
N ALA A 193 19.93 8.58 -2.50
CA ALA A 193 19.52 7.21 -2.24
C ALA A 193 19.86 6.79 -0.80
N VAL A 194 19.05 5.90 -0.24
CA VAL A 194 19.26 5.26 1.06
C VAL A 194 19.21 3.75 0.92
N GLU A 195 19.83 3.05 1.86
CA GLU A 195 19.64 1.60 1.98
C GLU A 195 18.28 1.31 2.63
N PRO A 196 17.46 0.41 2.04
CA PRO A 196 16.22 -0.04 2.66
C PRO A 196 16.41 -0.50 4.11
N LEU A 197 15.35 -0.38 4.91
CA LEU A 197 15.31 -1.00 6.23
C LEU A 197 15.45 -2.52 6.06
N PRO A 198 16.17 -3.21 6.97
CA PRO A 198 16.26 -4.65 6.92
C PRO A 198 14.87 -5.26 7.13
N TRP A 199 14.45 -6.10 6.20
CA TRP A 199 13.23 -6.90 6.38
C TRP A 199 13.53 -7.99 7.42
N SER A 200 12.91 -7.89 8.60
CA SER A 200 12.98 -8.92 9.62
C SER A 200 11.63 -9.64 9.70
N GLU A 201 11.66 -10.97 9.60
CA GLU A 201 10.54 -11.80 10.03
C GLU A 201 10.10 -11.34 11.42
N GLY A 202 8.82 -10.97 11.58
CA GLY A 202 8.28 -10.40 12.81
C GLY A 202 8.70 -11.19 14.05
N ALA A 203 8.82 -10.49 15.19
CA ALA A 203 9.16 -11.14 16.45
C ALA A 203 8.23 -12.34 16.71
N PRO A 204 8.74 -13.46 17.24
CA PRO A 204 7.93 -14.66 17.46
C PRO A 204 6.70 -14.29 18.31
N ARG A 205 5.50 -14.66 17.83
CA ARG A 205 4.23 -14.42 18.49
C ARG A 205 4.38 -14.75 19.98
N ARG A 206 4.19 -13.77 20.87
CA ARG A 206 4.05 -14.07 22.30
C ARG A 206 2.73 -14.83 22.46
N SER A 207 2.85 -16.15 22.67
CA SER A 207 1.76 -17.06 23.04
C SER A 207 1.01 -16.59 24.28
#